data_AF-R7V9K8-F1
#
_entry.id   AF-R7V9K8-F1
#
_cell.length_a   1.000
_cell.length_b   1.000
_cell.length_c   1.000
_cell.angle_alpha   90.00
_cell.angle_beta   90.00
_cell.angle_gamma   90.00
#
_symmetry.space_group_name_H-M   'P 1'
#
loop_
_entity.id
_entity.type
_entity.pdbx_description
1 polymer ?
#
loop_
_entity_poly.entity_id
_entity_poly.type
_entity_poly.pdbx_seq_one_letter_code
_entity_poly.pdbx_strand_id
1 'polypeptide(L)'
;MRRYITSPPESVREADSASQHVTPLALYLPVDWRCIKVFLGVYIEPSSNLIAEVHAEGVVSREGKVNSFVAMRLTLCLLKVSHRHRLRMLWRHRGVIRTASPLIPEYLQRKGSLALTNKLKIEPIDANKYVGSNRPQFEKWEPAVKDDPRFFTPTEKDSPDYHDEPVHHFTSDCQLSEGLEQASILTKSQTFEGMPESVKHYMDFEPLPDQDELVQRSIMQAHIWDPTKVKLPKRHNPDLPMWHFKAEKGIPSAKTRAITIRNMLRLCQFLEPSYSDISRLVKRNHYLSTFYMFQGTQHLAIKGSADALVASKSAVPAFASGDEVKSSADFSLPDIFPLSPLIDLNMQHVYRSENVTGWMDGASHVHPHLLCLDFPTQWTTSQRNACALMMSFGHSLSMAKQMYGWEVSDLPQPISTQCLLTDGHNFTLSFFQLNTLRMDSDDGIKNMAWFDSDNKLFNKIVPKRAMLRNTKYEDYDPQVFKKVAAMYLYGAKKA
;
A
#
# COMPACT_ATOMS: atom_id res chain seq x y z
N MET A 1 -28.38 -29.03 -21.41
CA MET A 1 -29.67 -29.11 -20.66
C MET A 1 -29.88 -27.79 -19.91
N ARG A 2 -31.05 -27.14 -20.13
CA ARG A 2 -31.56 -25.84 -19.59
C ARG A 2 -30.68 -24.60 -19.90
N ARG A 3 -30.90 -23.71 -20.91
CA ARG A 3 -32.08 -22.99 -21.49
C ARG A 3 -32.86 -22.18 -20.44
N TYR A 4 -33.21 -20.88 -20.54
CA TYR A 4 -32.98 -19.73 -21.44
C TYR A 4 -33.47 -18.46 -20.67
N ILE A 5 -32.76 -17.32 -20.79
CA ILE A 5 -33.19 -15.91 -21.10
C ILE A 5 -34.67 -15.51 -20.85
N THR A 6 -34.91 -14.33 -20.23
CA THR A 6 -35.63 -13.13 -20.79
C THR A 6 -36.25 -12.21 -19.72
N SER A 7 -35.98 -10.91 -19.86
CA SER A 7 -36.80 -9.76 -19.43
C SER A 7 -37.60 -9.25 -20.64
N PRO A 8 -38.40 -8.17 -20.55
CA PRO A 8 -39.62 -7.86 -19.78
C PRO A 8 -40.84 -7.70 -20.75
N PRO A 9 -41.97 -7.05 -20.36
CA PRO A 9 -42.53 -6.06 -21.28
C PRO A 9 -43.14 -4.79 -20.64
N GLU A 10 -43.23 -3.76 -21.48
CA GLU A 10 -43.77 -2.41 -21.29
C GLU A 10 -45.28 -2.25 -21.64
N SER A 11 -45.78 -1.03 -21.36
CA SER A 11 -46.97 -0.30 -21.88
C SER A 11 -48.24 -0.40 -21.00
N VAL A 12 -48.96 0.70 -20.68
CA VAL A 12 -49.66 1.62 -21.60
C VAL A 12 -50.02 2.98 -20.93
N ARG A 13 -49.72 4.08 -21.67
CA ARG A 13 -50.38 5.40 -21.93
C ARG A 13 -50.85 6.40 -20.83
N GLU A 14 -50.26 7.60 -20.94
CA GLU A 14 -50.83 8.96 -21.13
C GLU A 14 -52.18 9.36 -20.49
N ALA A 15 -52.19 10.45 -19.70
CA ALA A 15 -52.63 11.79 -20.16
C ALA A 15 -52.72 12.84 -19.02
N ASP A 16 -52.33 14.06 -19.40
CA ASP A 16 -52.84 15.38 -19.00
C ASP A 16 -52.46 16.12 -17.70
N SER A 17 -52.20 17.40 -18.00
CA SER A 17 -51.80 18.57 -17.23
C SER A 17 -52.82 19.04 -16.19
N ALA A 18 -52.33 19.59 -15.07
CA ALA A 18 -52.55 21.00 -14.72
C ALA A 18 -51.89 21.35 -13.37
N SER A 19 -51.38 22.58 -13.32
CA SER A 19 -50.82 23.31 -12.20
C SER A 19 -51.63 23.25 -10.90
N GLN A 20 -50.95 23.11 -9.75
CA GLN A 20 -51.36 23.80 -8.51
C GLN A 20 -50.20 23.89 -7.50
N HIS A 21 -50.14 25.06 -6.88
CA HIS A 21 -49.14 25.52 -5.93
C HIS A 21 -48.87 24.55 -4.76
N VAL A 22 -47.60 24.25 -4.50
CA VAL A 22 -47.16 23.55 -3.29
C VAL A 22 -46.87 24.56 -2.18
N THR A 23 -47.82 24.71 -1.26
CA THR A 23 -47.58 25.21 0.10
C THR A 23 -46.92 24.12 0.94
N PRO A 24 -45.83 24.38 1.67
CA PRO A 24 -45.26 23.39 2.58
C PRO A 24 -46.12 23.30 3.86
N LEU A 25 -46.83 22.18 4.02
CA LEU A 25 -47.39 21.77 5.30
C LEU A 25 -46.23 21.44 6.25
N ALA A 26 -46.06 22.27 7.28
CA ALA A 26 -45.21 21.96 8.42
C ALA A 26 -45.87 20.82 9.23
N LEU A 27 -45.32 19.61 9.12
CA LEU A 27 -45.59 18.52 10.05
C LEU A 27 -44.99 18.88 11.43
N TYR A 28 -45.82 19.47 12.27
CA TYR A 28 -45.62 19.49 13.72
C TYR A 28 -45.80 18.06 14.23
N LEU A 29 -44.70 17.35 14.44
CA LEU A 29 -44.69 16.17 15.29
C LEU A 29 -44.53 16.63 16.75
N PRO A 30 -45.49 16.36 17.65
CA PRO A 30 -45.24 16.50 19.07
C PRO A 30 -44.26 15.41 19.45
N VAL A 31 -43.03 15.79 19.81
CA VAL A 31 -42.11 14.86 20.45
C VAL A 31 -42.76 14.44 21.77
N ASP A 32 -42.84 13.13 22.01
CA ASP A 32 -43.35 12.56 23.26
C ASP A 32 -42.13 12.35 24.19
N TRP A 33 -42.07 13.10 25.30
CA TRP A 33 -40.92 13.11 26.23
C TRP A 33 -40.83 11.84 27.10
N ARG A 34 -41.52 10.76 26.76
CA ARG A 34 -41.57 9.52 27.56
C ARG A 34 -40.69 8.38 27.07
N CYS A 35 -40.00 8.53 25.93
CA CYS A 35 -39.18 7.46 25.34
C CYS A 35 -37.67 7.73 25.38
N ILE A 36 -37.10 8.01 26.56
CA ILE A 36 -35.69 7.72 26.87
C ILE A 36 -35.64 7.19 28.31
N LYS A 37 -36.08 5.94 28.48
CA LYS A 37 -35.65 5.07 29.59
C LYS A 37 -34.94 3.89 28.95
N VAL A 38 -33.90 3.40 29.62
CA VAL A 38 -32.88 2.45 29.15
C VAL A 38 -31.66 3.15 28.54
N PHE A 39 -30.83 3.73 29.40
CA PHE A 39 -29.42 3.35 29.59
C PHE A 39 -28.86 4.19 30.75
N LEU A 40 -28.28 3.53 31.75
CA LEU A 40 -27.76 4.04 33.03
C LEU A 40 -28.84 4.38 34.08
N GLY A 41 -29.09 3.43 34.98
CA GLY A 41 -29.83 3.66 36.21
C GLY A 41 -29.03 4.55 37.16
N VAL A 42 -29.43 5.82 37.26
CA VAL A 42 -29.00 6.74 38.31
C VAL A 42 -30.22 7.58 38.70
N TYR A 43 -30.70 7.40 39.92
CA TYR A 43 -31.71 8.26 40.55
C TYR A 43 -31.00 9.53 41.06
N ILE A 44 -31.51 10.71 40.72
CA ILE A 44 -31.10 11.98 41.34
C ILE A 44 -32.38 12.62 41.89
N GLU A 45 -32.45 12.77 43.22
CA GLU A 45 -33.52 13.56 43.86
C GLU A 45 -33.34 15.05 43.52
N PRO A 46 -34.42 15.77 43.18
CA PRO A 46 -34.37 17.21 43.03
C PRO A 46 -34.45 17.88 44.41
N SER A 47 -33.33 18.42 44.90
CA SER A 47 -33.38 19.41 45.99
C SER A 47 -33.76 20.78 45.43
N SER A 48 -34.58 21.46 46.22
CA SER A 48 -35.34 22.67 45.95
C SER A 48 -34.50 23.95 45.77
N ASN A 49 -35.13 24.92 45.10
CA ASN A 49 -34.85 26.36 45.08
C ASN A 49 -33.60 26.86 44.35
N LEU A 50 -33.79 27.25 43.09
CA LEU A 50 -33.12 28.42 42.51
C LEU A 50 -34.00 29.00 41.38
N ILE A 51 -35.00 29.80 41.78
CA ILE A 51 -35.65 30.76 40.89
C ILE A 51 -34.65 31.92 40.76
N ALA A 52 -34.05 32.08 39.58
CA ALA A 52 -33.38 33.30 39.21
C ALA A 52 -34.37 34.15 38.41
N GLU A 53 -35.01 35.11 39.07
CA GLU A 53 -35.74 36.20 38.42
C GLU A 53 -34.75 37.04 37.61
N VAL A 54 -34.99 37.14 36.31
CA VAL A 54 -34.29 38.11 35.45
C VAL A 54 -35.22 39.32 35.33
N HIS A 55 -34.91 40.38 36.08
CA HIS A 55 -35.51 41.69 35.87
C HIS A 55 -35.06 42.23 34.50
N ALA A 56 -36.02 42.43 33.60
CA ALA A 56 -35.82 43.15 32.35
C ALA A 56 -36.11 44.64 32.61
N GLU A 57 -35.05 45.46 32.73
CA GLU A 57 -35.18 46.91 32.61
C GLU A 57 -35.36 47.28 31.13
N GLY A 58 -36.52 47.82 30.79
CA GLY A 58 -36.85 48.28 29.46
C GLY A 58 -36.21 49.64 29.17
N VAL A 59 -35.30 49.68 28.21
CA VAL A 59 -34.89 50.93 27.54
C VAL A 59 -35.73 51.07 26.28
N VAL A 60 -36.65 52.04 26.29
CA VAL A 60 -37.40 52.47 25.11
C VAL A 60 -36.51 53.38 24.28
N SER A 61 -36.11 52.95 23.08
CA SER A 61 -35.70 53.85 22.01
C SER A 61 -36.62 53.68 20.80
N ARG A 62 -37.15 54.81 20.33
CA ARG A 62 -37.96 54.94 19.12
C ARG A 62 -37.17 54.51 17.88
N GLU A 63 -37.91 54.05 16.87
CA GLU A 63 -37.49 53.75 15.48
C GLU A 63 -37.05 52.30 15.16
N GLY A 64 -38.07 51.46 14.88
CA GLY A 64 -38.22 50.72 13.62
C GLY A 64 -37.07 49.86 13.06
N LYS A 65 -36.96 48.60 13.53
CA LYS A 65 -36.89 47.33 12.76
C LYS A 65 -36.22 46.23 13.61
N VAL A 66 -36.96 45.14 13.83
CA VAL A 66 -36.53 43.98 14.65
C VAL A 66 -35.65 43.03 13.83
N ASN A 67 -34.34 43.03 14.10
CA ASN A 67 -33.42 41.95 13.70
C ASN A 67 -33.23 40.98 14.88
N SER A 68 -34.17 40.07 15.13
CA SER A 68 -34.13 39.20 16.33
C SER A 68 -33.71 37.74 16.11
N PHE A 69 -33.42 37.30 14.88
CA PHE A 69 -33.19 35.86 14.62
C PHE A 69 -31.73 35.37 14.60
N VAL A 70 -30.72 36.27 14.60
CA VAL A 70 -29.30 35.85 14.52
C VAL A 70 -28.63 35.80 15.89
N ALA A 71 -29.02 36.66 16.84
CA ALA A 71 -28.41 36.71 18.17
C ALA A 71 -28.68 35.44 19.00
N MET A 72 -29.85 34.81 18.85
CA MET A 72 -30.31 33.70 19.69
C MET A 72 -29.61 32.36 19.40
N ARG A 73 -29.14 32.11 18.17
CA ARG A 73 -28.46 30.85 17.79
C ARG A 73 -27.02 30.78 18.31
N LEU A 74 -26.31 31.90 18.32
CA LEU A 74 -24.95 31.98 18.88
C LEU A 74 -24.97 31.82 20.40
N THR A 75 -25.95 32.41 21.10
CA THR A 75 -26.11 32.23 22.56
C THR A 75 -26.45 30.78 22.92
N LEU A 76 -27.35 30.12 22.19
CA LEU A 76 -27.68 28.70 22.43
C LEU A 76 -26.50 27.74 22.15
N CYS A 77 -25.70 28.00 21.12
CA CYS A 77 -24.49 27.22 20.84
C CYS A 77 -23.40 27.44 21.91
N LEU A 78 -23.19 28.68 22.36
CA LEU A 78 -22.25 29.01 23.44
C LEU A 78 -22.71 28.44 24.80
N LEU A 79 -24.02 28.46 25.07
CA LEU A 79 -24.63 27.83 26.25
C LEU A 79 -24.44 26.30 26.24
N LYS A 80 -24.59 25.62 25.09
CA LYS A 80 -24.33 24.17 24.98
C LYS A 80 -22.85 23.82 25.20
N VAL A 81 -21.92 24.61 24.69
CA VAL A 81 -20.47 24.41 24.90
C VAL A 81 -20.09 24.65 26.36
N SER A 82 -20.64 25.70 26.98
CA SER A 82 -20.48 26.03 28.40
C SER A 82 -21.05 24.94 29.33
N HIS A 83 -22.26 24.43 29.05
CA HIS A 83 -22.85 23.36 29.84
C HIS A 83 -22.05 22.06 29.75
N ARG A 84 -21.54 21.71 28.58
CA ARG A 84 -20.72 20.50 28.42
C ARG A 84 -19.38 20.62 29.14
N HIS A 85 -18.79 21.81 29.15
CA HIS A 85 -17.57 22.10 29.88
C HIS A 85 -17.80 22.10 31.40
N ARG A 86 -18.87 22.74 31.89
CA ARG A 86 -19.30 22.70 33.30
C ARG A 86 -19.67 21.29 33.75
N LEU A 87 -20.36 20.50 32.92
CA LEU A 87 -20.66 19.10 33.25
C LEU A 87 -19.37 18.28 33.39
N ARG A 88 -18.39 18.46 32.49
CA ARG A 88 -17.09 17.79 32.61
C ARG A 88 -16.32 18.23 33.85
N MET A 89 -16.35 19.52 34.19
CA MET A 89 -15.73 20.03 35.43
C MET A 89 -16.43 19.48 36.68
N LEU A 90 -17.76 19.46 36.71
CA LEU A 90 -18.54 18.84 37.78
C LEU A 90 -18.27 17.33 37.87
N TRP A 91 -18.12 16.63 36.74
CA TRP A 91 -17.76 15.20 36.73
C TRP A 91 -16.32 14.98 37.22
N ARG A 92 -15.37 15.87 36.89
CA ARG A 92 -13.98 15.80 37.40
C ARG A 92 -13.89 16.11 38.89
N HIS A 93 -14.71 17.03 39.40
CA HIS A 93 -14.66 17.45 40.81
C HIS A 93 -15.61 16.68 41.74
N ARG A 94 -16.71 16.12 41.23
CA ARG A 94 -17.75 15.43 42.01
C ARG A 94 -18.07 14.02 41.51
N GLY A 95 -17.53 13.61 40.37
CA GLY A 95 -17.70 12.25 39.86
C GLY A 95 -16.87 11.27 40.68
N VAL A 96 -17.43 10.82 41.80
CA VAL A 96 -16.96 9.59 42.42
C VAL A 96 -17.33 8.46 41.48
N ILE A 97 -16.35 7.86 40.82
CA ILE A 97 -16.56 6.57 40.16
C ILE A 97 -16.91 5.59 41.27
N ARG A 98 -18.21 5.32 41.44
CA ARG A 98 -18.64 4.11 42.13
C ARG A 98 -18.36 2.97 41.15
N THR A 99 -17.15 2.42 41.21
CA THR A 99 -16.93 1.10 40.64
C THR A 99 -17.97 0.19 41.29
N ALA A 100 -18.79 -0.49 40.48
CA ALA A 100 -19.55 -1.60 41.03
C ALA A 100 -18.54 -2.49 41.75
N SER A 101 -18.80 -2.79 43.03
CA SER A 101 -17.95 -3.73 43.77
C SER A 101 -17.75 -4.95 42.86
N PRO A 102 -16.52 -5.49 42.73
CA PRO A 102 -16.28 -6.62 41.86
C PRO A 102 -17.31 -7.70 42.19
N LEU A 103 -17.90 -8.32 41.16
CA LEU A 103 -18.79 -9.45 41.35
C LEU A 103 -17.99 -10.55 42.05
N ILE A 104 -18.11 -10.61 43.37
CA ILE A 104 -17.49 -11.67 44.17
C ILE A 104 -18.29 -12.94 43.87
N PRO A 105 -17.67 -13.99 43.30
CA PRO A 105 -18.34 -15.27 43.11
C PRO A 105 -19.02 -15.76 44.38
N GLU A 106 -20.22 -16.32 44.24
CA GLU A 106 -21.10 -16.69 45.35
C GLU A 106 -20.42 -17.65 46.36
N TYR A 107 -19.48 -18.48 45.90
CA TYR A 107 -18.71 -19.39 46.77
C TYR A 107 -17.73 -18.67 47.71
N LEU A 108 -17.25 -17.47 47.34
CA LEU A 108 -16.42 -16.61 48.19
C LEU A 108 -17.28 -15.79 49.17
N GLN A 109 -18.50 -15.44 48.79
CA GLN A 109 -19.48 -14.83 49.69
C GLN A 109 -19.97 -15.84 50.75
N ARG A 110 -20.23 -17.10 50.36
CA ARG A 110 -20.63 -18.19 51.27
C ARG A 110 -19.54 -18.55 52.29
N LYS A 111 -18.26 -18.32 51.98
CA LYS A 111 -17.15 -18.52 52.91
C LYS A 111 -16.89 -17.37 53.88
N GLY A 112 -17.72 -16.31 53.85
CA GLY A 112 -17.85 -15.36 54.94
C GLY A 112 -16.65 -14.45 55.18
N SER A 113 -16.63 -13.30 54.49
CA SER A 113 -15.86 -12.14 54.96
C SER A 113 -16.67 -11.43 56.06
N LEU A 114 -16.02 -11.11 57.19
CA LEU A 114 -16.48 -10.28 58.34
C LEU A 114 -17.04 -10.93 59.62
N ALA A 115 -16.75 -12.20 59.92
CA ALA A 115 -16.95 -12.75 61.28
C ALA A 115 -15.76 -13.53 61.88
N LEU A 116 -14.72 -13.82 61.11
CA LEU A 116 -13.65 -14.73 61.52
C LEU A 116 -12.45 -14.06 62.21
N THR A 117 -12.29 -12.74 62.13
CA THR A 117 -11.12 -12.05 62.67
C THR A 117 -11.16 -11.78 64.19
N ASN A 118 -12.34 -11.80 64.83
CA ASN A 118 -12.45 -11.52 66.27
C ASN A 118 -12.62 -12.76 67.17
N LYS A 119 -12.73 -13.97 66.61
CA LYS A 119 -12.87 -15.22 67.40
C LYS A 119 -11.75 -16.23 67.22
N LEU A 120 -10.98 -16.15 66.15
CA LEU A 120 -9.81 -17.00 65.95
C LEU A 120 -8.59 -16.09 66.01
N LYS A 121 -7.74 -16.30 67.02
CA LYS A 121 -6.42 -15.65 67.15
C LYS A 121 -5.52 -16.08 65.99
N ILE A 122 -5.79 -15.59 64.79
CA ILE A 122 -5.02 -15.89 63.59
C ILE A 122 -4.09 -14.71 63.38
N GLU A 123 -2.79 -14.97 63.49
CA GLU A 123 -1.78 -13.97 63.15
C GLU A 123 -1.98 -13.52 61.69
N PRO A 124 -1.81 -12.22 61.38
CA PRO A 124 -1.98 -11.72 60.03
C PRO A 124 -0.92 -12.35 59.12
N ILE A 125 -1.33 -13.38 58.37
CA ILE A 125 -0.49 -13.99 57.34
C ILE A 125 -0.45 -13.02 56.17
N ASP A 126 0.75 -12.70 55.68
CA ASP A 126 0.95 -11.90 54.48
C ASP A 126 0.09 -12.46 53.33
N ALA A 127 -0.81 -11.61 52.83
CA ALA A 127 -1.78 -11.96 51.80
C ALA A 127 -1.11 -12.53 50.55
N ASN A 128 0.11 -12.07 50.22
CA ASN A 128 0.85 -12.59 49.08
C ASN A 128 1.36 -14.02 49.32
N LYS A 129 1.76 -14.36 50.56
CA LYS A 129 2.14 -15.73 50.94
C LYS A 129 0.95 -16.68 50.93
N TYR A 130 -0.20 -16.25 51.47
CA TYR A 130 -1.41 -17.07 51.50
C TYR A 130 -1.99 -17.31 50.09
N VAL A 131 -2.02 -16.27 49.24
CA VAL A 131 -2.48 -16.39 47.86
C VAL A 131 -1.52 -17.22 47.00
N GLY A 132 -0.21 -17.12 47.24
CA GLY A 132 0.79 -17.93 46.54
C GLY A 132 0.70 -19.43 46.88
N SER A 133 0.47 -19.76 48.15
CA SER A 133 0.40 -21.16 48.63
C SER A 133 -0.97 -21.82 48.43
N ASN A 134 -2.07 -21.05 48.44
CA ASN A 134 -3.42 -21.56 48.24
C ASN A 134 -4.01 -21.22 46.87
N ARG A 135 -3.19 -20.82 45.88
CA ARG A 135 -3.68 -20.63 44.51
C ARG A 135 -4.08 -22.00 43.97
N PRO A 136 -5.34 -22.22 43.56
CA PRO A 136 -5.70 -23.44 42.87
C PRO A 136 -4.86 -23.54 41.59
N GLN A 137 -4.02 -24.57 41.49
CA GLN A 137 -3.37 -24.92 40.24
C GLN A 137 -4.45 -25.53 39.34
N PHE A 138 -4.89 -24.75 38.36
CA PHE A 138 -5.73 -25.28 37.31
C PHE A 138 -4.83 -26.04 36.32
N GLU A 139 -5.25 -27.22 35.90
CA GLU A 139 -4.66 -27.86 34.74
C GLU A 139 -4.73 -26.91 33.55
N LYS A 140 -3.70 -26.92 32.70
CA LYS A 140 -3.69 -26.11 31.49
C LYS A 140 -4.88 -26.54 30.64
N TRP A 141 -5.88 -25.68 30.53
CA TRP A 141 -7.05 -25.95 29.71
C TRP A 141 -6.60 -26.12 28.25
N GLU A 142 -6.91 -27.28 27.66
CA GLU A 142 -6.70 -27.55 26.25
C GLU A 142 -8.05 -27.52 25.52
N PRO A 143 -8.12 -26.92 24.32
CA PRO A 143 -9.33 -26.94 23.52
C PRO A 143 -9.75 -28.38 23.18
N ALA A 144 -11.07 -28.64 23.16
CA ALA A 144 -11.59 -29.95 22.75
C ALA A 144 -11.19 -30.34 21.32
N VAL A 145 -10.92 -29.35 20.47
CA VAL A 145 -10.40 -29.51 19.10
C VAL A 145 -9.06 -28.79 19.02
N LYS A 146 -7.98 -29.55 18.81
CA LYS A 146 -6.60 -29.03 18.84
C LYS A 146 -6.35 -27.92 17.81
N ASP A 147 -7.00 -27.98 16.65
CA ASP A 147 -6.80 -27.06 15.53
C ASP A 147 -7.86 -25.96 15.45
N ASP A 148 -8.60 -25.69 16.54
CA ASP A 148 -9.61 -24.62 16.54
C ASP A 148 -8.93 -23.25 16.38
N PRO A 149 -9.20 -22.50 15.31
CA PRO A 149 -8.52 -21.23 15.01
C PRO A 149 -8.76 -20.14 16.07
N ARG A 150 -9.70 -20.33 16.99
CA ARG A 150 -9.94 -19.42 18.12
C ARG A 150 -8.93 -19.58 19.26
N PHE A 151 -8.27 -20.74 19.36
CA PHE A 151 -7.44 -21.10 20.51
C PHE A 151 -6.06 -21.61 20.11
N PHE A 152 -5.93 -22.21 18.93
CA PHE A 152 -4.66 -22.66 18.38
C PHE A 152 -3.95 -21.50 17.69
N THR A 153 -2.73 -21.20 18.15
CA THR A 153 -1.81 -20.31 17.44
C THR A 153 -0.65 -21.18 16.99
N PRO A 154 -0.53 -21.52 15.69
CA PRO A 154 0.57 -22.34 15.21
C PRO A 154 1.91 -21.65 15.50
N THR A 155 2.85 -22.40 16.03
CA THR A 155 4.25 -21.95 16.14
C THR A 155 4.91 -22.13 14.77
N GLU A 156 5.96 -21.36 14.47
CA GLU A 156 6.71 -21.51 13.21
C GLU A 156 7.20 -22.95 12.99
N LYS A 157 7.63 -23.62 14.06
CA LYS A 157 8.09 -25.02 14.05
C LYS A 157 6.99 -26.05 13.79
N ASP A 158 5.73 -25.67 13.99
CA ASP A 158 4.60 -26.55 13.72
C ASP A 158 4.22 -26.55 12.23
N SER A 159 4.81 -25.63 11.44
CA SER A 159 4.57 -25.55 10.00
C SER A 159 5.24 -26.71 9.26
N PRO A 160 4.56 -27.33 8.27
CA PRO A 160 5.16 -28.38 7.43
C PRO A 160 6.31 -27.85 6.56
N ASP A 161 6.35 -26.55 6.29
CA ASP A 161 7.35 -25.87 5.47
C ASP A 161 8.48 -25.25 6.33
N TYR A 162 8.66 -25.71 7.57
CA TYR A 162 9.72 -25.23 8.46
C TYR A 162 11.07 -25.87 8.13
N HIS A 163 12.11 -25.04 8.10
CA HIS A 163 13.51 -25.42 7.90
C HIS A 163 14.40 -24.82 8.99
N ASP A 164 15.40 -25.58 9.45
CA ASP A 164 16.35 -25.11 10.46
C ASP A 164 17.26 -23.98 9.94
N GLU A 165 17.66 -24.04 8.67
CA GLU A 165 18.40 -22.96 8.00
C GLU A 165 17.44 -21.88 7.51
N PRO A 166 17.60 -20.61 7.92
CA PRO A 166 16.71 -19.54 7.49
C PRO A 166 17.00 -19.11 6.05
N VAL A 167 15.98 -18.56 5.39
CA VAL A 167 16.11 -17.88 4.09
C VAL A 167 15.93 -16.38 4.28
N HIS A 168 16.67 -15.60 3.49
CA HIS A 168 16.54 -14.16 3.41
C HIS A 168 15.58 -13.78 2.28
N HIS A 169 14.44 -13.20 2.63
CA HIS A 169 13.44 -12.79 1.67
C HIS A 169 13.60 -11.32 1.26
N PHE A 170 13.81 -11.12 -0.03
CA PHE A 170 13.57 -9.83 -0.68
C PHE A 170 12.14 -9.77 -1.19
N THR A 171 11.45 -8.67 -0.88
CA THR A 171 10.14 -8.33 -1.44
C THR A 171 10.17 -6.97 -2.11
N SER A 172 9.22 -6.67 -2.99
CA SER A 172 9.10 -5.35 -3.63
C SER A 172 8.92 -4.20 -2.64
N ASP A 173 8.51 -4.49 -1.39
CA ASP A 173 8.36 -3.52 -0.31
C ASP A 173 9.65 -3.34 0.53
N CYS A 174 10.67 -4.18 0.33
CA CYS A 174 11.95 -4.08 1.03
C CYS A 174 12.71 -2.84 0.57
N GLN A 175 13.02 -1.96 1.52
CA GLN A 175 13.79 -0.75 1.29
C GLN A 175 15.25 -1.02 1.70
N LEU A 176 16.12 -1.26 0.71
CA LEU A 176 17.54 -1.49 0.97
C LEU A 176 18.22 -0.20 1.48
N SER A 177 19.00 -0.31 2.55
CA SER A 177 19.63 0.81 3.24
C SER A 177 20.66 1.52 2.36
N GLU A 178 21.59 0.78 1.75
CA GLU A 178 22.58 1.32 0.80
C GLU A 178 22.04 1.35 -0.65
N GLY A 179 20.79 0.95 -0.85
CA GLY A 179 20.12 1.01 -2.14
C GLY A 179 20.83 0.20 -3.22
N LEU A 180 21.25 0.87 -4.30
CA LEU A 180 21.75 0.23 -5.52
C LEU A 180 23.06 -0.52 -5.29
N GLU A 181 23.95 -0.04 -4.42
CA GLU A 181 25.23 -0.70 -4.14
C GLU A 181 24.99 -2.06 -3.48
N GLN A 182 24.13 -2.10 -2.46
CA GLN A 182 23.70 -3.35 -1.81
C GLN A 182 23.03 -4.32 -2.80
N ALA A 183 22.11 -3.84 -3.64
CA ALA A 183 21.50 -4.69 -4.66
C ALA A 183 22.50 -5.20 -5.71
N SER A 184 23.52 -4.41 -6.04
CA SER A 184 24.60 -4.80 -6.97
C SER A 184 25.42 -5.95 -6.40
N ILE A 185 25.68 -5.93 -5.09
CA ILE A 185 26.34 -7.05 -4.38
C ILE A 185 25.46 -8.29 -4.39
N LEU A 186 24.19 -8.17 -3.99
CA LEU A 186 23.25 -9.30 -3.90
C LEU A 186 23.05 -10.02 -5.25
N THR A 187 23.15 -9.28 -6.35
CA THR A 187 22.91 -9.78 -7.72
C THR A 187 24.18 -9.99 -8.55
N LYS A 188 25.36 -9.72 -7.98
CA LYS A 188 26.66 -9.73 -8.67
C LYS A 188 26.62 -8.94 -9.99
N SER A 189 26.20 -7.68 -9.89
CA SER A 189 25.93 -6.83 -11.07
C SER A 189 26.84 -5.61 -11.13
N GLN A 190 27.36 -5.32 -12.31
CA GLN A 190 27.95 -4.02 -12.66
C GLN A 190 26.83 -3.08 -13.14
N THR A 191 26.85 -1.84 -12.64
CA THR A 191 25.81 -0.84 -12.94
C THR A 191 26.35 0.26 -13.84
N PHE A 192 25.48 0.77 -14.73
CA PHE A 192 25.79 1.81 -15.71
C PHE A 192 24.68 2.87 -15.72
N GLU A 193 25.05 4.12 -16.02
CA GLU A 193 24.10 5.21 -16.15
C GLU A 193 23.54 5.34 -17.57
N GLY A 194 22.26 5.69 -17.66
CA GLY A 194 21.53 5.90 -18.91
C GLY A 194 20.96 4.62 -19.52
N MET A 195 20.35 4.74 -20.70
CA MET A 195 19.85 3.60 -21.48
C MET A 195 20.97 2.91 -22.28
N PRO A 196 20.89 1.59 -22.50
CA PRO A 196 21.76 0.90 -23.45
C PRO A 196 21.66 1.50 -24.85
N GLU A 197 22.78 1.54 -25.57
CA GLU A 197 22.82 2.11 -26.93
C GLU A 197 21.89 1.36 -27.88
N SER A 198 21.83 0.03 -27.78
CA SER A 198 20.93 -0.81 -28.58
C SER A 198 19.45 -0.41 -28.46
N VAL A 199 19.02 0.08 -27.29
CA VAL A 199 17.64 0.53 -27.05
C VAL A 199 17.42 1.96 -27.52
N LYS A 200 18.41 2.85 -27.41
CA LYS A 200 18.30 4.25 -27.85
C LYS A 200 17.90 4.38 -29.32
N HIS A 201 18.34 3.46 -30.18
CA HIS A 201 17.95 3.40 -31.60
C HIS A 201 16.43 3.27 -31.82
N TYR A 202 15.68 2.74 -30.85
CA TYR A 202 14.22 2.60 -30.92
C TYR A 202 13.46 3.86 -30.49
N MET A 203 14.15 4.93 -30.07
CA MET A 203 13.51 6.21 -29.73
C MET A 203 13.03 6.98 -30.97
N ASP A 204 13.61 6.69 -32.14
CA ASP A 204 13.28 7.32 -33.43
C ASP A 204 12.15 6.57 -34.17
N PHE A 205 11.11 6.17 -33.44
CA PHE A 205 9.90 5.57 -34.02
C PHE A 205 9.00 6.64 -34.64
N GLU A 206 8.13 6.22 -35.56
CA GLU A 206 7.13 7.09 -36.13
C GLU A 206 6.04 7.38 -35.07
N PRO A 207 5.85 8.65 -34.68
CA PRO A 207 4.94 8.99 -33.59
C PRO A 207 3.49 8.72 -33.98
N LEU A 208 2.65 8.46 -32.98
CA LEU A 208 1.20 8.36 -33.18
C LEU A 208 0.61 9.71 -33.62
N PRO A 209 -0.51 9.71 -34.36
CA PRO A 209 -1.29 10.93 -34.56
C PRO A 209 -1.66 11.56 -33.20
N ASP A 210 -1.37 12.86 -33.04
CA ASP A 210 -1.60 13.62 -31.81
C ASP A 210 -1.01 12.98 -30.54
N GLN A 211 0.12 12.27 -30.66
CA GLN A 211 0.76 11.51 -29.56
C GLN A 211 0.85 12.31 -28.26
N ASP A 212 1.39 13.53 -28.32
CA ASP A 212 1.61 14.36 -27.13
C ASP A 212 0.29 14.76 -26.47
N GLU A 213 -0.76 15.02 -27.27
CA GLU A 213 -2.10 15.30 -26.74
C GLU A 213 -2.70 14.05 -26.08
N LEU A 214 -2.52 12.87 -26.68
CA LEU A 214 -2.98 11.60 -26.10
C LEU A 214 -2.27 11.27 -24.79
N VAL A 215 -0.97 11.55 -24.69
CA VAL A 215 -0.19 11.40 -23.45
C VAL A 215 -0.69 12.39 -22.40
N GLN A 216 -0.89 13.66 -22.73
CA GLN A 216 -1.43 14.66 -21.80
C GLN A 216 -2.84 14.30 -21.33
N ARG A 217 -3.72 13.85 -22.22
CA ARG A 217 -5.06 13.33 -21.85
C ARG A 217 -4.96 12.13 -20.90
N SER A 218 -3.97 11.26 -21.11
CA SER A 218 -3.70 10.12 -20.22
C SER A 218 -3.24 10.57 -18.83
N ILE A 219 -2.41 11.61 -18.74
CA ILE A 219 -2.02 12.24 -17.47
C ILE A 219 -3.24 12.79 -16.75
N MET A 220 -4.08 13.55 -17.45
CA MET A 220 -5.31 14.15 -16.90
C MET A 220 -6.30 13.09 -16.43
N GLN A 221 -6.44 11.98 -17.18
CA GLN A 221 -7.27 10.86 -16.77
C GLN A 221 -6.81 10.24 -15.44
N ALA A 222 -5.50 9.99 -15.29
CA ALA A 222 -4.93 9.36 -14.10
C ALA A 222 -5.01 10.25 -12.85
N HIS A 223 -4.96 11.57 -13.03
CA HIS A 223 -4.75 12.53 -11.94
C HIS A 223 -5.96 13.39 -11.59
N ILE A 224 -6.86 13.65 -12.53
CA ILE A 224 -7.96 14.62 -12.37
C ILE A 224 -9.31 14.01 -12.74
N TRP A 225 -9.42 13.37 -13.91
CA TRP A 225 -10.72 12.95 -14.45
C TRP A 225 -11.25 11.63 -13.88
N ASP A 226 -10.46 10.88 -13.10
CA ASP A 226 -10.99 9.72 -12.39
C ASP A 226 -11.98 10.16 -11.29
N PRO A 227 -13.20 9.59 -11.24
CA PRO A 227 -14.26 10.05 -10.33
C PRO A 227 -14.05 9.62 -8.87
N THR A 228 -13.00 8.84 -8.56
CA THR A 228 -12.78 8.29 -7.22
C THR A 228 -12.44 9.40 -6.22
N LYS A 229 -13.23 9.49 -5.15
CA LYS A 229 -13.05 10.47 -4.07
C LYS A 229 -12.98 9.76 -2.72
N VAL A 230 -11.86 9.07 -2.47
CA VAL A 230 -11.59 8.39 -1.19
C VAL A 230 -10.80 9.33 -0.28
N LYS A 231 -10.97 9.19 1.03
CA LYS A 231 -10.16 9.92 2.03
C LYS A 231 -8.71 9.45 1.93
N LEU A 232 -7.81 10.34 1.50
CA LEU A 232 -6.40 10.06 1.32
C LEU A 232 -5.64 10.10 2.65
N PRO A 233 -4.48 9.43 2.73
CA PRO A 233 -3.52 9.64 3.81
C PRO A 233 -3.18 11.12 3.97
N LYS A 234 -2.88 11.54 5.20
CA LYS A 234 -2.43 12.92 5.44
C LYS A 234 -1.10 13.13 4.71
N ARG A 235 -0.99 14.24 3.99
CA ARG A 235 0.26 14.63 3.34
C ARG A 235 1.33 14.87 4.41
N HIS A 236 2.54 14.41 4.13
CA HIS A 236 3.74 14.76 4.87
C HIS A 236 4.57 15.69 3.99
N ASN A 237 5.01 16.83 4.54
CA ASN A 237 5.92 17.73 3.85
C ASN A 237 7.19 17.88 4.71
N PRO A 238 8.35 17.37 4.25
CA PRO A 238 9.62 17.52 4.96
C PRO A 238 10.00 18.97 5.24
N ASP A 239 9.65 19.92 4.35
CA ASP A 239 9.90 21.35 4.53
C ASP A 239 9.09 21.95 5.70
N LEU A 240 7.99 21.31 6.09
CA LEU A 240 7.02 21.81 7.07
C LEU A 240 6.59 20.68 8.05
N PRO A 241 7.52 20.14 8.86
CA PRO A 241 7.24 18.96 9.70
C PRO A 241 6.18 19.23 10.78
N MET A 242 6.10 20.47 11.27
CA MET A 242 5.13 20.90 12.28
C MET A 242 3.72 21.13 11.70
N TRP A 243 3.57 21.16 10.37
CA TRP A 243 2.29 21.45 9.75
C TRP A 243 1.46 20.18 9.55
N HIS A 244 0.36 20.07 10.29
CA HIS A 244 -0.57 18.96 10.14
C HIS A 244 -1.59 19.21 9.03
N PHE A 245 -1.32 18.68 7.83
CA PHE A 245 -2.28 18.72 6.72
C PHE A 245 -3.58 17.99 7.08
N LYS A 246 -4.71 18.58 6.69
CA LYS A 246 -6.00 17.89 6.73
C LYS A 246 -6.00 16.78 5.68
N ALA A 247 -6.61 15.64 6.01
CA ALA A 247 -6.78 14.57 5.04
C ALA A 247 -7.69 15.04 3.90
N GLU A 248 -7.18 14.97 2.67
CA GLU A 248 -7.92 15.35 1.47
C GLU A 248 -8.76 14.18 0.95
N LYS A 249 -9.74 14.47 0.09
CA LYS A 249 -10.45 13.44 -0.67
C LYS A 249 -9.99 13.48 -2.11
N GLY A 250 -9.62 12.35 -2.68
CA GLY A 250 -9.16 12.27 -4.05
C GLY A 250 -8.87 10.84 -4.50
N ILE A 251 -8.09 10.75 -5.56
CA ILE A 251 -7.70 9.48 -6.19
C ILE A 251 -6.52 8.90 -5.39
N PRO A 252 -6.60 7.64 -4.92
CA PRO A 252 -5.47 6.98 -4.26
C PRO A 252 -4.24 6.91 -5.17
N SER A 253 -3.04 7.06 -4.60
CA SER A 253 -1.78 7.04 -5.36
C SER A 253 -1.60 5.74 -6.16
N ALA A 254 -1.87 4.58 -5.56
CA ALA A 254 -1.84 3.29 -6.25
C ALA A 254 -2.75 3.25 -7.49
N LYS A 255 -3.95 3.86 -7.40
CA LYS A 255 -4.87 3.92 -8.54
C LYS A 255 -4.35 4.85 -9.64
N THR A 256 -3.81 6.01 -9.27
CA THR A 256 -3.17 6.92 -10.23
C THR A 256 -2.03 6.23 -10.97
N ARG A 257 -1.14 5.53 -10.27
CA ARG A 257 -0.02 4.78 -10.86
C ARG A 257 -0.50 3.69 -11.82
N ALA A 258 -1.45 2.86 -11.37
CA ALA A 258 -2.02 1.81 -12.20
C ALA A 258 -2.68 2.35 -13.48
N ILE A 259 -3.39 3.48 -13.41
CA ILE A 259 -3.96 4.13 -14.60
C ILE A 259 -2.86 4.68 -15.51
N THR A 260 -1.84 5.33 -14.94
CA THR A 260 -0.69 5.86 -15.70
C THR A 260 -0.01 4.72 -16.48
N ILE A 261 0.43 3.65 -15.80
CA ILE A 261 1.08 2.49 -16.44
C ILE A 261 0.18 1.91 -17.54
N ARG A 262 -1.10 1.68 -17.23
CA ARG A 262 -2.06 1.13 -18.20
C ARG A 262 -2.19 2.00 -19.45
N ASN A 263 -2.28 3.31 -19.27
CA ASN A 263 -2.46 4.24 -20.39
C ASN A 263 -1.18 4.31 -21.23
N MET A 264 0.01 4.34 -20.61
CA MET A 264 1.28 4.31 -21.34
C MET A 264 1.40 3.04 -22.18
N LEU A 265 1.16 1.86 -21.59
CA LEU A 265 1.19 0.60 -22.32
C LEU A 265 0.15 0.55 -23.44
N ARG A 266 -1.05 1.10 -23.22
CA ARG A 266 -2.08 1.19 -24.27
C ARG A 266 -1.63 2.06 -25.45
N LEU A 267 -0.95 3.19 -25.19
CA LEU A 267 -0.38 4.00 -26.25
C LEU A 267 0.72 3.24 -27.01
N CYS A 268 1.58 2.51 -26.30
CA CYS A 268 2.57 1.64 -26.95
C CYS A 268 1.93 0.54 -27.81
N GLN A 269 0.80 -0.03 -27.38
CA GLN A 269 0.05 -1.01 -28.18
C GLN A 269 -0.45 -0.45 -29.52
N PHE A 270 -0.75 0.86 -29.60
CA PHE A 270 -1.12 1.48 -30.87
C PHE A 270 0.05 1.62 -31.85
N LEU A 271 1.30 1.49 -31.38
CA LEU A 271 2.49 1.46 -32.23
C LEU A 271 2.74 0.08 -32.84
N GLU A 272 2.18 -0.99 -32.27
CA GLU A 272 2.41 -2.38 -32.74
C GLU A 272 2.14 -2.61 -34.23
N PRO A 273 1.07 -2.07 -34.86
CA PRO A 273 0.79 -2.32 -36.27
C PRO A 273 1.91 -1.88 -37.23
N SER A 274 2.79 -0.97 -36.81
CA SER A 274 3.92 -0.48 -37.60
C SER A 274 5.14 -1.41 -37.56
N TYR A 275 5.08 -2.50 -36.80
CA TYR A 275 6.18 -3.44 -36.59
C TYR A 275 5.75 -4.87 -36.96
N SER A 276 6.61 -5.58 -37.67
CA SER A 276 6.43 -6.98 -37.99
C SER A 276 6.89 -7.84 -36.80
N ASP A 277 6.28 -9.02 -36.63
CA ASP A 277 6.61 -9.99 -35.58
C ASP A 277 6.47 -9.52 -34.12
N ILE A 278 5.89 -8.33 -33.86
CA ILE A 278 5.59 -7.90 -32.50
C ILE A 278 4.30 -8.58 -32.00
N SER A 279 4.42 -9.41 -30.98
CA SER A 279 3.28 -10.01 -30.29
C SER A 279 3.49 -9.92 -28.79
N ARG A 280 2.88 -8.90 -28.17
CA ARG A 280 3.00 -8.65 -26.73
C ARG A 280 1.69 -8.97 -26.02
N LEU A 281 1.80 -9.62 -24.87
CA LEU A 281 0.69 -9.88 -23.96
C LEU A 281 0.91 -9.07 -22.68
N VAL A 282 -0.07 -8.27 -22.28
CA VAL A 282 0.00 -7.54 -20.99
C VAL A 282 -0.76 -8.33 -19.93
N LYS A 283 -0.02 -8.88 -18.96
CA LYS A 283 -0.58 -9.55 -17.77
C LYS A 283 -0.49 -8.61 -16.57
N ARG A 284 -1.55 -8.55 -15.75
CA ARG A 284 -1.56 -7.74 -14.52
C ARG A 284 -1.29 -8.60 -13.29
N ASN A 285 -0.80 -7.97 -12.23
CA ASN A 285 -0.52 -8.60 -10.93
C ASN A 285 0.26 -9.91 -11.10
N HIS A 286 1.32 -9.85 -11.92
CA HIS A 286 2.12 -11.03 -12.22
C HIS A 286 3.03 -11.31 -11.02
N TYR A 287 2.83 -12.47 -10.39
CA TYR A 287 3.61 -12.89 -9.22
C TYR A 287 4.81 -13.73 -9.63
N LEU A 288 5.94 -13.47 -8.97
CA LEU A 288 7.21 -14.15 -9.07
C LEU A 288 7.61 -14.69 -7.68
N SER A 289 8.14 -15.91 -7.66
CA SER A 289 8.90 -16.43 -6.53
C SER A 289 10.07 -17.23 -7.05
N THR A 290 11.28 -16.91 -6.60
CA THR A 290 12.47 -17.68 -6.94
C THR A 290 13.48 -17.61 -5.79
N PHE A 291 14.49 -18.47 -5.82
CA PHE A 291 15.53 -18.54 -4.79
C PHE A 291 16.90 -18.82 -5.40
N TYR A 292 17.97 -18.47 -4.71
CA TYR A 292 19.33 -18.81 -5.08
C TYR A 292 20.21 -18.83 -3.83
N MET A 293 21.40 -19.41 -3.98
CA MET A 293 22.41 -19.42 -2.93
C MET A 293 23.34 -18.22 -3.11
N PHE A 294 23.53 -17.45 -2.04
CA PHE A 294 24.42 -16.30 -1.98
C PHE A 294 25.69 -16.68 -1.21
N GLN A 295 26.86 -16.36 -1.78
CA GLN A 295 28.17 -16.66 -1.18
C GLN A 295 28.34 -18.13 -0.76
N GLY A 296 27.75 -19.05 -1.52
CA GLY A 296 27.85 -20.50 -1.30
C GLY A 296 27.22 -21.05 -0.01
N THR A 297 26.59 -20.21 0.82
CA THR A 297 26.17 -20.62 2.18
C THR A 297 24.81 -20.07 2.60
N GLN A 298 24.39 -18.91 2.09
CA GLN A 298 23.17 -18.24 2.54
C GLN A 298 22.05 -18.39 1.52
N HIS A 299 20.86 -18.80 1.95
CA HIS A 299 19.70 -18.90 1.07
C HIS A 299 19.02 -17.54 0.92
N LEU A 300 18.83 -17.10 -0.32
CA LEU A 300 18.11 -15.87 -0.64
C LEU A 300 16.93 -16.17 -1.56
N ALA A 301 15.77 -15.61 -1.24
CA ALA A 301 14.57 -15.75 -2.06
C ALA A 301 13.99 -14.40 -2.43
N ILE A 302 13.66 -14.26 -3.71
CA ILE A 302 13.05 -13.05 -4.28
C ILE A 302 11.59 -13.36 -4.55
N LYS A 303 10.70 -12.62 -3.89
CA LYS A 303 9.26 -12.73 -4.05
C LYS A 303 8.70 -11.36 -4.39
N GLY A 304 7.77 -11.28 -5.33
CA GLY A 304 7.16 -10.00 -5.63
C GLY A 304 6.13 -10.09 -6.73
N SER A 305 5.32 -9.05 -6.82
CA SER A 305 4.35 -8.89 -7.89
C SER A 305 4.67 -7.67 -8.72
N ALA A 306 4.67 -7.83 -10.05
CA ALA A 306 4.65 -6.70 -10.97
C ALA A 306 3.20 -6.27 -11.25
N ASP A 307 2.93 -4.96 -11.23
CA ASP A 307 1.60 -4.40 -11.52
C ASP A 307 1.16 -4.77 -12.93
N ALA A 308 2.10 -4.67 -13.88
CA ALA A 308 1.94 -5.22 -15.22
C ALA A 308 3.24 -5.87 -15.69
N LEU A 309 3.09 -6.97 -16.41
CA LEU A 309 4.15 -7.65 -17.14
C LEU A 309 3.76 -7.62 -18.62
N VAL A 310 4.58 -7.00 -19.45
CA VAL A 310 4.55 -7.22 -20.89
C VAL A 310 5.35 -8.48 -21.18
N ALA A 311 4.68 -9.49 -21.71
CA ALA A 311 5.26 -10.77 -22.07
C ALA A 311 5.32 -10.94 -23.58
N SER A 312 6.23 -11.80 -24.02
CA SER A 312 6.70 -11.93 -25.38
C SER A 312 6.80 -13.41 -25.78
N LYS A 313 6.68 -13.69 -27.07
CA LYS A 313 6.96 -15.03 -27.63
C LYS A 313 8.46 -15.33 -27.71
N SER A 314 9.29 -14.30 -27.83
CA SER A 314 10.75 -14.42 -27.92
C SER A 314 11.43 -13.74 -26.73
N ALA A 315 12.63 -14.21 -26.37
CA ALA A 315 13.44 -13.55 -25.35
C ALA A 315 13.86 -12.14 -25.80
N VAL A 316 14.09 -11.26 -24.82
CA VAL A 316 14.65 -9.93 -25.05
C VAL A 316 16.10 -10.09 -25.55
N PRO A 317 16.51 -9.44 -26.64
CA PRO A 317 17.90 -9.49 -27.11
C PRO A 317 18.87 -8.95 -26.05
N ALA A 318 20.09 -9.50 -26.02
CA ALA A 318 21.16 -8.99 -25.15
C ALA A 318 21.42 -7.50 -25.37
N PHE A 319 21.66 -6.77 -24.28
CA PHE A 319 22.03 -5.35 -24.31
C PHE A 319 23.52 -5.15 -24.56
N ALA A 320 24.35 -6.00 -23.96
CA ALA A 320 25.80 -5.98 -24.08
C ALA A 320 26.32 -7.16 -24.92
N SER A 321 27.39 -6.91 -25.65
CA SER A 321 28.12 -7.90 -26.44
C SER A 321 28.90 -8.87 -25.56
N GLY A 322 29.29 -10.02 -26.12
CA GLY A 322 30.06 -11.03 -25.38
C GLY A 322 31.42 -10.53 -24.89
N ASP A 323 32.03 -9.55 -25.56
CA ASP A 323 33.33 -9.01 -25.18
C ASP A 323 33.22 -7.99 -24.03
N GLU A 324 32.17 -7.16 -24.02
CA GLU A 324 31.82 -6.32 -22.87
C GLU A 324 31.54 -7.17 -21.62
N VAL A 325 30.81 -8.28 -21.79
CA VAL A 325 30.54 -9.22 -20.69
C VAL A 325 31.83 -9.83 -20.15
N LYS A 326 32.79 -10.21 -21.01
CA LYS A 326 34.09 -10.71 -20.53
C LYS A 326 34.88 -9.64 -19.78
N SER A 327 34.86 -8.39 -20.26
CA SER A 327 35.54 -7.27 -19.59
C SER A 327 35.00 -6.97 -18.19
N SER A 328 33.75 -7.36 -17.89
CA SER A 328 33.18 -7.21 -16.55
C SER A 328 33.90 -8.02 -15.48
N ALA A 329 34.70 -9.03 -15.85
CA ALA A 329 35.50 -9.80 -14.89
C ALA A 329 36.53 -8.95 -14.14
N ASP A 330 36.97 -7.83 -14.73
CA ASP A 330 37.91 -6.90 -14.13
C ASP A 330 37.24 -5.89 -13.17
N PHE A 331 35.90 -5.84 -13.16
CA PHE A 331 35.14 -4.93 -12.31
C PHE A 331 34.99 -5.51 -10.89
N SER A 332 35.43 -4.76 -9.88
CA SER A 332 35.19 -5.06 -8.47
C SER A 332 33.83 -4.55 -8.02
N LEU A 333 33.05 -5.36 -7.29
CA LEU A 333 31.77 -4.90 -6.73
C LEU A 333 31.99 -3.80 -5.66
N PRO A 334 30.98 -2.96 -5.41
CA PRO A 334 31.01 -2.00 -4.31
C PRO A 334 31.27 -2.69 -2.96
N ASP A 335 31.99 -2.01 -2.07
CA ASP A 335 32.20 -2.44 -0.69
C ASP A 335 31.32 -1.60 0.25
N ILE A 336 30.45 -2.26 1.00
CA ILE A 336 29.52 -1.63 1.96
C ILE A 336 29.92 -1.91 3.42
N PHE A 337 31.14 -2.40 3.67
CA PHE A 337 31.61 -2.64 5.03
C PHE A 337 31.49 -1.36 5.89
N PRO A 338 30.93 -1.43 7.13
CA PRO A 338 30.67 -2.62 7.95
C PRO A 338 29.26 -3.22 7.83
N LEU A 339 28.43 -2.75 6.90
CA LEU A 339 27.07 -3.26 6.74
C LEU A 339 27.07 -4.65 6.10
N SER A 340 26.16 -5.51 6.57
CA SER A 340 25.89 -6.78 5.88
C SER A 340 25.00 -6.53 4.67
N PRO A 341 25.29 -7.14 3.50
CA PRO A 341 24.40 -7.08 2.33
C PRO A 341 22.97 -7.55 2.61
N LEU A 342 22.79 -8.37 3.66
CA LEU A 342 21.51 -8.98 4.05
C LEU A 342 20.70 -8.19 5.08
N ILE A 343 21.20 -7.03 5.55
CA ILE A 343 20.67 -6.33 6.74
C ILE A 343 19.17 -6.01 6.68
N ASP A 344 18.65 -5.65 5.49
CA ASP A 344 17.24 -5.25 5.31
C ASP A 344 16.33 -6.40 4.84
N LEU A 345 16.89 -7.60 4.63
CA LEU A 345 16.14 -8.75 4.13
C LEU A 345 15.43 -9.46 5.27
N ASN A 346 14.18 -9.87 5.02
CA ASN A 346 13.39 -10.56 6.03
C ASN A 346 13.87 -12.00 6.20
N MET A 347 14.47 -12.31 7.34
CA MET A 347 14.91 -13.66 7.69
C MET A 347 13.71 -14.51 8.15
N GLN A 348 13.47 -15.67 7.53
CA GLN A 348 12.36 -16.57 7.87
C GLN A 348 12.80 -18.04 7.82
N HIS A 349 12.28 -18.87 8.72
CA HIS A 349 12.50 -20.33 8.75
C HIS A 349 11.42 -21.12 8.01
N VAL A 350 10.26 -20.51 7.75
CA VAL A 350 9.15 -21.16 7.06
C VAL A 350 9.14 -20.71 5.61
N TYR A 351 9.56 -21.58 4.70
CA TYR A 351 9.63 -21.25 3.27
C TYR A 351 9.52 -22.48 2.38
N ARG A 352 9.25 -22.23 1.09
CA ARG A 352 9.29 -23.24 0.04
C ARG A 352 10.33 -22.86 -0.99
N SER A 353 11.18 -23.82 -1.34
CA SER A 353 12.14 -23.71 -2.43
C SER A 353 11.43 -23.94 -3.77
N GLU A 354 10.55 -23.02 -4.15
CA GLU A 354 9.81 -23.06 -5.41
C GLU A 354 10.29 -21.98 -6.40
N ASN A 355 10.23 -22.32 -7.69
CA ASN A 355 10.49 -21.39 -8.78
C ASN A 355 9.18 -21.19 -9.55
N VAL A 356 8.51 -20.07 -9.28
CA VAL A 356 7.23 -19.70 -9.84
C VAL A 356 7.46 -18.58 -10.85
N THR A 357 7.39 -18.93 -12.14
CA THR A 357 7.50 -17.96 -13.26
C THR A 357 6.17 -17.32 -13.62
N GLY A 358 5.10 -17.67 -12.90
CA GLY A 358 3.76 -17.10 -13.08
C GLY A 358 3.05 -17.54 -14.37
N TRP A 359 3.54 -18.56 -15.06
CA TRP A 359 2.93 -19.13 -16.26
C TRP A 359 2.57 -20.61 -16.05
N MET A 360 1.53 -21.06 -16.73
CA MET A 360 1.23 -22.49 -16.84
C MET A 360 2.05 -23.09 -17.98
N ASP A 361 2.31 -24.39 -17.89
CA ASP A 361 2.99 -25.13 -18.95
C ASP A 361 2.25 -25.01 -20.29
N GLY A 362 3.00 -24.76 -21.36
CA GLY A 362 2.44 -24.57 -22.71
C GLY A 362 1.90 -23.17 -23.02
N ALA A 363 2.07 -22.18 -22.14
CA ALA A 363 1.76 -20.78 -22.46
C ALA A 363 2.61 -20.28 -23.64
N SER A 364 2.03 -19.45 -24.52
CA SER A 364 2.71 -18.94 -25.73
C SER A 364 3.62 -17.75 -25.48
N HIS A 365 3.33 -16.94 -24.46
CA HIS A 365 4.05 -15.69 -24.14
C HIS A 365 4.71 -15.82 -22.77
N VAL A 366 5.78 -16.62 -22.69
CA VAL A 366 6.47 -16.94 -21.44
C VAL A 366 7.63 -16.00 -21.14
N HIS A 367 8.18 -15.33 -22.15
CA HIS A 367 9.36 -14.50 -21.98
C HIS A 367 8.99 -13.12 -21.42
N PRO A 368 9.47 -12.72 -20.23
CA PRO A 368 9.23 -11.39 -19.70
C PRO A 368 9.97 -10.35 -20.55
N HIS A 369 9.22 -9.39 -21.11
CA HIS A 369 9.76 -8.32 -21.96
C HIS A 369 9.97 -7.03 -21.19
N LEU A 370 8.92 -6.56 -20.50
CA LEU A 370 8.94 -5.33 -19.71
C LEU A 370 8.13 -5.52 -18.43
N LEU A 371 8.81 -5.45 -17.30
CA LEU A 371 8.22 -5.36 -15.97
C LEU A 371 7.76 -3.93 -15.73
N CYS A 372 6.56 -3.74 -15.21
CA CYS A 372 6.07 -2.44 -14.75
C CYS A 372 5.80 -2.56 -13.25
N LEU A 373 6.56 -1.83 -12.46
CA LEU A 373 6.42 -1.77 -11.01
C LEU A 373 5.99 -0.36 -10.60
N ASP A 374 5.16 -0.29 -9.58
CA ASP A 374 4.89 0.95 -8.88
C ASP A 374 5.73 1.08 -7.60
N PHE A 375 5.97 2.32 -7.18
CA PHE A 375 6.65 2.57 -5.91
C PHE A 375 6.01 3.75 -5.16
N PRO A 376 6.17 3.81 -3.83
CA PRO A 376 5.78 4.98 -3.06
C PRO A 376 6.77 6.13 -3.27
N THR A 377 6.25 7.36 -3.37
CA THR A 377 7.04 8.59 -3.62
C THR A 377 8.11 8.93 -2.58
N GLN A 378 8.23 8.14 -1.50
CA GLN A 378 9.13 8.41 -0.37
C GLN A 378 10.50 7.77 -0.53
N TRP A 379 10.67 6.86 -1.49
CA TRP A 379 11.91 6.14 -1.71
C TRP A 379 12.92 7.00 -2.46
N THR A 380 14.20 6.87 -2.09
CA THR A 380 15.29 7.54 -2.81
C THR A 380 15.48 6.95 -4.21
N THR A 381 16.17 7.66 -5.10
CA THR A 381 16.50 7.13 -6.44
C THR A 381 17.29 5.82 -6.35
N SER A 382 18.28 5.77 -5.45
CA SER A 382 19.08 4.56 -5.20
C SER A 382 18.21 3.38 -4.76
N GLN A 383 17.28 3.57 -3.81
CA GLN A 383 16.36 2.52 -3.35
C GLN A 383 15.41 2.02 -4.44
N ARG A 384 14.93 2.93 -5.30
CA ARG A 384 14.09 2.57 -6.44
C ARG A 384 14.88 1.74 -7.46
N ASN A 385 16.10 2.17 -7.78
CA ASN A 385 16.99 1.43 -8.68
C ASN A 385 17.34 0.04 -8.11
N ALA A 386 17.54 -0.06 -6.80
CA ALA A 386 17.78 -1.32 -6.09
C ALA A 386 16.60 -2.29 -6.23
N CYS A 387 15.36 -1.81 -6.02
CA CYS A 387 14.16 -2.61 -6.20
C CYS A 387 14.00 -3.07 -7.65
N ALA A 388 14.25 -2.18 -8.61
CA ALA A 388 14.26 -2.51 -10.04
C ALA A 388 15.25 -3.64 -10.34
N LEU A 389 16.48 -3.54 -9.83
CA LEU A 389 17.55 -4.52 -10.02
C LEU A 389 17.17 -5.88 -9.47
N MET A 390 16.73 -5.94 -8.21
CA MET A 390 16.37 -7.18 -7.54
C MET A 390 15.19 -7.88 -8.23
N MET A 391 14.16 -7.13 -8.63
CA MET A 391 13.01 -7.70 -9.33
C MET A 391 13.38 -8.18 -10.74
N SER A 392 14.15 -7.39 -11.50
CA SER A 392 14.66 -7.80 -12.83
C SER A 392 15.53 -9.05 -12.73
N PHE A 393 16.43 -9.10 -11.75
CA PHE A 393 17.27 -10.27 -11.47
C PHE A 393 16.43 -11.49 -11.12
N GLY A 394 15.45 -11.37 -10.22
CA GLY A 394 14.55 -12.47 -9.86
C GLY A 394 13.78 -13.01 -11.07
N HIS A 395 13.29 -12.13 -11.94
CA HIS A 395 12.61 -12.55 -13.17
C HIS A 395 13.56 -13.28 -14.13
N SER A 396 14.75 -12.73 -14.38
CA SER A 396 15.76 -13.39 -15.23
C SER A 396 16.23 -14.73 -14.65
N LEU A 397 16.44 -14.81 -13.33
CA LEU A 397 16.81 -16.03 -12.62
C LEU A 397 15.74 -17.10 -12.75
N SER A 398 14.47 -16.73 -12.54
CA SER A 398 13.36 -17.66 -12.65
C SER A 398 13.22 -18.23 -14.06
N MET A 399 13.48 -17.39 -15.07
CA MET A 399 13.50 -17.77 -16.48
C MET A 399 14.71 -18.67 -16.80
N ALA A 400 15.89 -18.36 -16.26
CA ALA A 400 17.09 -19.18 -16.42
C ALA A 400 16.85 -20.60 -15.91
N LYS A 401 16.27 -20.71 -14.70
CA LYS A 401 15.89 -22.00 -14.11
C LYS A 401 14.87 -22.75 -14.94
N GLN A 402 13.88 -22.04 -15.50
CA GLN A 402 12.86 -22.65 -16.35
C GLN A 402 13.44 -23.15 -17.69
N MET A 403 14.40 -22.42 -18.28
CA MET A 403 14.96 -22.75 -19.60
C MET A 403 16.10 -23.77 -19.54
N TYR A 404 16.98 -23.66 -18.54
CA TYR A 404 18.24 -24.41 -18.48
C TYR A 404 18.31 -25.39 -17.29
N GLY A 405 17.30 -25.41 -16.43
CA GLY A 405 17.23 -26.29 -15.26
C GLY A 405 17.73 -25.64 -13.97
N TRP A 406 17.58 -26.37 -12.86
CA TRP A 406 17.81 -25.87 -11.50
C TRP A 406 19.29 -25.65 -11.14
N GLU A 407 20.18 -26.47 -11.70
CA GLU A 407 21.62 -26.51 -11.39
C GLU A 407 22.47 -25.69 -12.38
N VAL A 408 21.85 -24.77 -13.14
CA VAL A 408 22.55 -23.98 -14.15
C VAL A 408 23.37 -22.87 -13.48
N SER A 409 24.69 -22.98 -13.54
CA SER A 409 25.62 -21.94 -13.09
C SER A 409 26.11 -21.06 -14.24
N ASP A 410 26.50 -21.70 -15.36
CA ASP A 410 26.95 -21.01 -16.57
C ASP A 410 25.81 -20.97 -17.59
N LEU A 411 25.42 -19.76 -17.98
CA LEU A 411 24.32 -19.56 -18.91
C LEU A 411 24.81 -19.75 -20.36
N PRO A 412 24.18 -20.62 -21.17
CA PRO A 412 24.53 -20.77 -22.59
C PRO A 412 24.30 -19.49 -23.39
N GLN A 413 23.25 -18.75 -23.04
CA GLN A 413 22.91 -17.44 -23.60
C GLN A 413 22.43 -16.52 -22.48
N PRO A 414 22.79 -15.22 -22.52
CA PRO A 414 22.35 -14.28 -21.51
C PRO A 414 20.84 -14.07 -21.55
N ILE A 415 20.23 -13.84 -20.39
CA ILE A 415 18.80 -13.55 -20.27
C ILE A 415 18.63 -12.08 -19.92
N SER A 416 17.94 -11.34 -20.79
CA SER A 416 17.70 -9.92 -20.62
C SER A 416 16.27 -9.66 -20.17
N THR A 417 16.10 -8.68 -19.27
CA THR A 417 14.81 -8.18 -18.80
C THR A 417 14.85 -6.65 -18.72
N GLN A 418 13.68 -6.03 -18.87
CA GLN A 418 13.51 -4.58 -18.72
C GLN A 418 12.54 -4.30 -17.60
N CYS A 419 12.70 -3.16 -16.93
CA CYS A 419 11.84 -2.76 -15.83
C CYS A 419 11.56 -1.26 -15.87
N LEU A 420 10.27 -0.90 -15.82
CA LEU A 420 9.76 0.46 -15.73
C LEU A 420 9.17 0.67 -14.34
N LEU A 421 9.77 1.56 -13.57
CA LEU A 421 9.31 1.93 -12.24
C LEU A 421 8.64 3.30 -12.30
N THR A 422 7.48 3.47 -11.67
CA THR A 422 6.84 4.79 -11.60
C THR A 422 6.07 5.05 -10.31
N ASP A 423 6.08 6.30 -9.86
CA ASP A 423 5.16 6.84 -8.84
C ASP A 423 3.93 7.54 -9.45
N GLY A 424 3.78 7.44 -10.77
CA GLY A 424 2.69 8.02 -11.56
C GLY A 424 3.05 9.34 -12.25
N HIS A 425 4.19 9.95 -11.95
CA HIS A 425 4.69 11.14 -12.66
C HIS A 425 6.20 11.08 -12.97
N ASN A 426 6.99 10.43 -12.13
CA ASN A 426 8.40 10.15 -12.38
C ASN A 426 8.57 8.71 -12.82
N PHE A 427 9.51 8.48 -13.72
CA PHE A 427 9.82 7.18 -14.29
C PHE A 427 11.31 6.87 -14.08
N THR A 428 11.59 5.63 -13.72
CA THR A 428 12.93 5.06 -13.72
C THR A 428 12.90 3.88 -14.68
N LEU A 429 13.78 3.92 -15.66
CA LEU A 429 13.94 2.87 -16.67
C LEU A 429 15.17 2.05 -16.28
N SER A 430 15.01 0.74 -16.21
CA SER A 430 16.07 -0.19 -15.89
C SER A 430 16.14 -1.29 -16.94
N PHE A 431 17.36 -1.67 -17.28
CA PHE A 431 17.68 -2.74 -18.22
C PHE A 431 18.63 -3.69 -17.52
N PHE A 432 18.34 -4.98 -17.54
CA PHE A 432 19.12 -5.97 -16.81
C PHE A 432 19.48 -7.13 -17.74
N GLN A 433 20.74 -7.55 -17.70
CA GLN A 433 21.25 -8.70 -18.43
C GLN A 433 21.90 -9.68 -17.46
N LEU A 434 21.30 -10.87 -17.35
CA LEU A 434 21.81 -11.99 -16.59
C LEU A 434 22.84 -12.75 -17.44
N ASN A 435 24.09 -12.70 -17.02
CA ASN A 435 25.23 -13.36 -17.68
C ASN A 435 25.73 -14.57 -16.89
N THR A 436 25.62 -14.55 -15.56
CA THR A 436 26.11 -15.61 -14.69
C THR A 436 25.17 -15.85 -13.51
N LEU A 437 25.16 -17.09 -13.04
CA LEU A 437 24.52 -17.52 -11.79
C LEU A 437 25.53 -18.00 -10.74
N ARG A 438 26.84 -17.83 -11.00
CA ARG A 438 27.89 -18.11 -10.03
C ARG A 438 27.98 -16.99 -8.98
N MET A 439 27.27 -17.18 -7.88
CA MET A 439 27.14 -16.21 -6.78
C MET A 439 28.03 -16.52 -5.57
N ASP A 440 28.95 -17.48 -5.69
CA ASP A 440 29.77 -17.96 -4.57
C ASP A 440 30.90 -16.99 -4.19
N SER A 441 31.46 -16.28 -5.17
CA SER A 441 32.52 -15.29 -4.97
C SER A 441 32.34 -14.06 -5.85
N ASP A 442 33.11 -13.02 -5.56
CA ASP A 442 33.21 -11.83 -6.40
C ASP A 442 34.11 -12.06 -7.64
N ASP A 443 34.55 -13.27 -7.95
CA ASP A 443 35.44 -13.47 -9.10
C ASP A 443 34.68 -13.71 -10.40
N GLY A 444 35.28 -13.33 -11.52
CA GLY A 444 34.79 -13.62 -12.87
C GLY A 444 33.67 -12.69 -13.34
N ILE A 445 32.98 -13.13 -14.39
CA ILE A 445 31.97 -12.35 -15.12
C ILE A 445 30.88 -11.83 -14.18
N LYS A 446 30.41 -10.61 -14.44
CA LYS A 446 29.29 -9.97 -13.73
C LYS A 446 28.04 -9.93 -14.59
N ASN A 447 26.92 -9.83 -13.91
CA ASN A 447 25.67 -9.37 -14.52
C ASN A 447 25.78 -7.87 -14.83
N MET A 448 24.95 -7.36 -15.72
CA MET A 448 25.01 -5.96 -16.14
C MET A 448 23.65 -5.30 -16.01
N ALA A 449 23.63 -4.07 -15.51
CA ALA A 449 22.42 -3.30 -15.30
C ALA A 449 22.61 -1.84 -15.71
N TRP A 450 21.63 -1.28 -16.42
CA TRP A 450 21.62 0.13 -16.84
C TRP A 450 20.42 0.85 -16.23
N PHE A 451 20.63 2.09 -15.78
CA PHE A 451 19.60 2.90 -15.13
C PHE A 451 19.49 4.29 -15.73
N ASP A 452 18.31 4.62 -16.24
CA ASP A 452 17.91 5.98 -16.60
C ASP A 452 16.82 6.43 -15.62
N SER A 453 17.26 7.12 -14.57
CA SER A 453 16.44 7.48 -13.42
C SER A 453 15.91 8.91 -13.50
N ASP A 454 14.89 9.21 -12.68
CA ASP A 454 14.35 10.57 -12.48
C ASP A 454 13.79 11.25 -13.75
N ASN A 455 13.24 10.45 -14.66
CA ASN A 455 12.53 10.92 -15.85
C ASN A 455 11.14 11.45 -15.47
N LYS A 456 11.04 12.78 -15.30
CA LYS A 456 9.77 13.44 -14.93
C LYS A 456 8.91 13.65 -16.15
N LEU A 457 7.78 12.96 -16.25
CA LEU A 457 6.83 13.14 -17.35
C LEU A 457 6.16 14.51 -17.31
N PHE A 458 5.94 15.04 -16.12
CA PHE A 458 5.40 16.38 -15.88
C PHE A 458 5.70 16.82 -14.44
N ASN A 459 5.70 18.13 -14.19
CA ASN A 459 5.84 18.70 -12.85
C ASN A 459 4.50 18.74 -12.13
N LYS A 460 4.38 17.93 -11.07
CA LYS A 460 3.21 17.88 -10.18
C LYS A 460 3.38 18.83 -8.99
N ILE A 461 2.84 20.03 -9.10
CA ILE A 461 2.99 21.06 -8.07
C ILE A 461 1.83 20.95 -7.07
N VAL A 462 2.14 20.38 -5.91
CA VAL A 462 1.21 20.27 -4.79
C VAL A 462 1.30 21.52 -3.91
N PRO A 463 0.17 22.13 -3.49
CA PRO A 463 0.19 23.33 -2.65
C PRO A 463 0.86 23.08 -1.29
N LYS A 464 1.86 23.91 -0.93
CA LYS A 464 2.65 23.77 0.32
C LYS A 464 1.88 24.10 1.60
N ARG A 465 0.87 24.97 1.53
CA ARG A 465 0.01 25.37 2.66
C ARG A 465 -1.45 25.18 2.28
N ALA A 466 -2.37 25.35 3.23
CA ALA A 466 -3.82 25.38 2.99
C ALA A 466 -4.28 26.60 2.14
N MET A 467 -3.47 27.02 1.16
CA MET A 467 -3.92 27.95 0.14
C MET A 467 -4.94 27.25 -0.76
N LEU A 468 -5.99 27.98 -1.13
CA LEU A 468 -7.15 27.55 -1.94
C LEU A 468 -6.80 27.08 -3.38
N ARG A 469 -5.54 26.76 -3.68
CA ARG A 469 -5.10 26.37 -5.03
C ARG A 469 -5.12 24.86 -5.18
N ASN A 470 -5.71 24.39 -6.28
CA ASN A 470 -5.66 22.99 -6.69
C ASN A 470 -4.24 22.58 -7.07
N THR A 471 -3.93 21.28 -6.99
CA THR A 471 -2.69 20.72 -7.56
C THR A 471 -2.58 21.14 -9.02
N LYS A 472 -1.39 21.62 -9.41
CA LYS A 472 -1.09 21.99 -10.79
C LYS A 472 -0.21 20.97 -11.47
N TYR A 473 -0.30 20.95 -12.78
CA TYR A 473 0.41 20.04 -13.68
C TYR A 473 1.05 20.94 -14.74
N GLU A 474 2.37 21.07 -14.70
CA GLU A 474 3.15 21.96 -15.55
C GLU A 474 4.30 21.17 -16.20
N ASP A 475 4.98 21.75 -17.19
CA ASP A 475 6.22 21.23 -17.79
C ASP A 475 6.16 19.76 -18.25
N TYR A 476 5.22 19.45 -19.14
CA TYR A 476 5.15 18.13 -19.80
C TYR A 476 6.41 17.87 -20.63
N ASP A 477 7.04 16.71 -20.43
CA ASP A 477 8.19 16.25 -21.21
C ASP A 477 7.82 15.06 -22.12
N PRO A 478 7.75 15.25 -23.45
CA PRO A 478 7.44 14.19 -24.39
C PRO A 478 8.55 13.13 -24.51
N GLN A 479 9.79 13.43 -24.11
CA GLN A 479 10.90 12.48 -24.20
C GLN A 479 10.69 11.26 -23.32
N VAL A 480 10.03 11.42 -22.17
CA VAL A 480 9.75 10.32 -21.25
C VAL A 480 8.88 9.25 -21.92
N PHE A 481 7.86 9.64 -22.67
CA PHE A 481 7.04 8.68 -23.41
C PHE A 481 7.84 7.99 -24.52
N LYS A 482 8.72 8.72 -25.23
CA LYS A 482 9.58 8.13 -26.26
C LYS A 482 10.49 7.04 -25.70
N LYS A 483 11.06 7.25 -24.51
CA LYS A 483 11.89 6.24 -23.84
C LYS A 483 11.07 5.00 -23.45
N VAL A 484 9.86 5.19 -22.91
CA VAL A 484 8.95 4.08 -22.57
C VAL A 484 8.52 3.30 -23.81
N ALA A 485 8.22 3.99 -24.91
CA ALA A 485 7.90 3.37 -26.18
C ALA A 485 9.09 2.58 -26.75
N ALA A 486 10.32 3.11 -26.65
CA ALA A 486 11.53 2.40 -27.06
C ALA A 486 11.73 1.09 -26.28
N MET A 487 11.50 1.08 -24.96
CA MET A 487 11.54 -0.16 -24.16
C MET A 487 10.50 -1.20 -24.65
N TYR A 488 9.29 -0.73 -24.97
CA TYR A 488 8.21 -1.58 -25.45
C TYR A 488 8.53 -2.21 -26.81
N LEU A 489 9.05 -1.40 -27.72
CA LEU A 489 9.38 -1.76 -29.10
C LEU A 489 10.70 -2.52 -29.24
N TYR A 490 11.55 -2.52 -28.21
CA TYR A 490 12.85 -3.18 -28.27
C TYR A 490 12.73 -4.66 -28.69
N GLY A 491 13.56 -5.07 -29.65
CA GLY A 491 13.53 -6.41 -30.25
C GLY A 491 12.43 -6.63 -31.29
N ALA A 492 11.62 -5.61 -31.61
CA ALA A 492 10.72 -5.66 -32.76
C ALA A 492 11.46 -5.32 -34.06
N LYS A 493 11.01 -5.90 -35.18
CA LYS A 493 11.53 -5.55 -36.50
C LYS A 493 10.56 -4.55 -37.14
N LYS A 494 11.11 -3.49 -37.75
CA LYS A 494 10.28 -2.57 -38.52
C LYS A 494 9.65 -3.34 -39.69
N ALA A 495 8.34 -3.18 -39.88
CA ALA A 495 7.58 -3.87 -40.93
C ALA A 495 7.99 -3.43 -42.34
#